data_AF-A0A7D9HT55-F1
#
_entry.id   AF-A0A7D9HT55-F1
#
_cell.length_a   1.000
_cell.length_b   1.000
_cell.length_c   1.000
_cell.angle_alpha   90.00
_cell.angle_beta   90.00
_cell.angle_gamma   90.00
#
_symmetry.space_group_name_H-M   'P 1'
#
loop_
_entity.id
_entity.type
_entity.pdbx_description
1 polymer ?
#
loop_
_entity_poly.entity_id
_entity_poly.type
_entity_poly.pdbx_seq_one_letter_code
_entity_poly.pdbx_strand_id
1 'polypeptide(L)'
;MDSFDKLGETSLRPKSKFFSKLNNDNISDANYERAQNVWNVFDMKTMRDYHDLYLKTDVLLLADVMENFRKVCKTNYGLDPMWYYTAHGLAWDAALKLTKVELELISDPDMYLFIEKGIRGGISTITKRYTKANNKYIGLSNVPECVIQCLKN
;
A
#
# COMPACT_ATOMS: atom_id res chain seq x y z
N MET A 1 -14.78 -15.73 3.56
CA MET A 1 -15.49 -16.91 3.00
C MET A 1 -14.68 -18.09 3.49
N ASP A 2 -15.21 -18.84 4.45
CA ASP A 2 -14.35 -19.68 5.32
C ASP A 2 -14.60 -21.18 5.10
N SER A 3 -15.46 -21.53 4.13
CA SER A 3 -15.68 -22.88 3.60
C SER A 3 -16.16 -22.77 2.15
N PHE A 4 -15.88 -23.79 1.34
CA PHE A 4 -16.39 -23.92 -0.03
C PHE A 4 -17.91 -24.08 -0.08
N ASP A 5 -18.55 -24.65 0.96
CA ASP A 5 -20.01 -24.83 0.99
C ASP A 5 -20.75 -23.49 0.88
N LYS A 6 -20.12 -22.43 1.40
CA LYS A 6 -20.63 -21.06 1.39
C LYS A 6 -20.78 -20.48 -0.03
N LEU A 7 -20.14 -21.09 -1.03
CA LEU A 7 -20.29 -20.69 -2.44
C LEU A 7 -21.65 -21.08 -3.01
N GLY A 8 -22.31 -22.10 -2.44
CA GLY A 8 -23.64 -22.54 -2.83
C GLY A 8 -24.78 -21.71 -2.22
N GLU A 9 -24.49 -20.74 -1.35
CA GLU A 9 -25.50 -19.86 -0.77
C GLU A 9 -26.20 -19.05 -1.89
N THR A 10 -27.54 -19.05 -1.90
CA THR A 10 -28.35 -18.48 -3.00
C THR A 10 -28.79 -17.04 -2.77
N SER A 11 -28.22 -16.38 -1.75
CA SER A 11 -28.59 -15.02 -1.37
C SER A 11 -27.35 -14.26 -0.94
N LEU A 12 -27.32 -12.97 -1.25
CA LEU A 12 -26.33 -12.07 -0.67
C LEU A 12 -26.45 -12.09 0.86
N ARG A 13 -25.31 -12.15 1.53
CA ARG A 13 -25.25 -12.15 3.00
C ARG A 13 -25.84 -10.87 3.59
N PRO A 14 -26.40 -10.92 4.81
CA PRO A 14 -26.84 -9.70 5.48
C PRO A 14 -25.65 -8.80 5.79
N LYS A 15 -25.89 -7.49 5.82
CA LYS A 15 -24.88 -6.45 6.10
C LYS A 15 -24.04 -6.73 7.36
N SER A 16 -24.64 -7.31 8.40
CA SER A 16 -23.97 -7.69 9.65
C SER A 16 -22.83 -8.71 9.49
N LYS A 17 -22.77 -9.42 8.36
CA LYS A 17 -21.71 -10.39 8.03
C LYS A 17 -20.55 -9.79 7.22
N PHE A 18 -20.56 -8.48 6.97
CA PHE A 18 -19.52 -7.76 6.23
C PHE A 18 -18.54 -6.99 7.15
N PHE A 19 -18.34 -7.45 8.39
CA PHE A 19 -17.37 -6.83 9.30
C PHE A 19 -15.93 -7.05 8.82
N SER A 20 -15.16 -5.98 8.65
CA SER A 20 -13.76 -6.02 8.25
C SER A 20 -12.86 -6.10 9.48
N LYS A 21 -12.19 -7.24 9.67
CA LYS A 21 -11.16 -7.37 10.73
C LYS A 21 -9.96 -6.46 10.50
N LEU A 22 -9.65 -6.12 9.24
CA LEU A 22 -8.50 -5.29 8.88
C LEU A 22 -8.70 -3.84 9.32
N ASN A 23 -9.91 -3.31 9.09
CA ASN A 23 -10.26 -1.92 9.43
C ASN A 23 -10.98 -1.82 10.78
N ASN A 24 -11.29 -2.96 11.41
CA ASN A 24 -12.09 -3.08 12.61
C ASN A 24 -13.43 -2.31 12.52
N ASP A 25 -14.09 -2.38 11.37
CA ASP A 25 -15.29 -1.60 11.06
C ASP A 25 -16.30 -2.39 10.21
N ASN A 26 -17.56 -1.99 10.27
CA ASN A 26 -18.63 -2.53 9.43
C ASN A 26 -18.56 -1.94 8.02
N ILE A 27 -19.16 -2.65 7.05
CA ILE A 27 -19.37 -2.08 5.72
C ILE A 27 -20.28 -0.84 5.80
N SER A 28 -19.92 0.20 5.05
CA SER A 28 -20.79 1.36 4.89
C SER A 28 -22.07 0.99 4.12
N ASP A 29 -23.15 1.75 4.33
CA ASP A 29 -24.41 1.54 3.59
C ASP A 29 -24.20 1.60 2.08
N ALA A 30 -23.48 2.62 1.59
CA ALA A 30 -23.19 2.78 0.17
C ALA A 30 -22.46 1.57 -0.45
N ASN A 31 -21.51 0.97 0.27
CA ASN A 31 -20.80 -0.20 -0.23
C ASN A 31 -21.68 -1.46 -0.22
N TYR A 32 -22.59 -1.58 0.74
CA TYR A 32 -23.55 -2.68 0.78
C TYR A 32 -24.62 -2.55 -0.31
N GLU A 33 -25.15 -1.34 -0.53
CA GLU A 33 -26.06 -1.04 -1.66
C GLU A 33 -25.40 -1.36 -3.00
N ARG A 34 -24.10 -1.05 -3.16
CA ARG A 34 -23.34 -1.44 -4.36
C ARG A 34 -23.30 -2.95 -4.54
N ALA A 35 -23.07 -3.71 -3.47
CA ALA A 35 -23.07 -5.18 -3.53
C ALA A 35 -24.45 -5.75 -3.91
N GLN A 36 -25.53 -5.16 -3.37
CA GLN A 36 -26.90 -5.51 -3.76
C GLN A 36 -27.18 -5.18 -5.23
N ASN A 37 -26.71 -4.04 -5.71
CA ASN A 37 -26.88 -3.63 -7.10
C ASN A 37 -26.16 -4.60 -8.05
N VAL A 38 -24.91 -4.97 -7.75
CA VAL A 38 -24.17 -5.99 -8.52
C VAL A 38 -24.90 -7.33 -8.51
N TRP A 39 -25.39 -7.77 -7.35
CA TRP A 39 -26.16 -9.01 -7.24
C TRP A 39 -27.39 -9.03 -8.17
N ASN A 40 -28.13 -7.93 -8.20
CA ASN A 40 -29.37 -7.80 -8.97
C ASN A 40 -29.12 -7.59 -10.47
N VAL A 41 -28.18 -6.73 -10.84
CA VAL A 41 -27.90 -6.38 -12.25
C VAL A 41 -27.37 -7.57 -13.04
N PHE A 42 -26.54 -8.40 -12.40
CA PHE A 42 -25.96 -9.59 -13.03
C PHE A 42 -26.81 -10.85 -12.80
N ASP A 43 -28.00 -10.72 -12.19
CA ASP A 43 -28.92 -11.82 -11.88
C ASP A 43 -28.26 -13.01 -11.18
N MET A 44 -27.45 -12.71 -10.16
CA MET A 44 -26.64 -13.70 -9.46
C MET A 44 -27.51 -14.74 -8.75
N LYS A 45 -27.19 -16.02 -8.93
CA LYS A 45 -27.96 -17.13 -8.33
C LYS A 45 -27.29 -17.69 -7.09
N THR A 46 -25.96 -17.64 -7.06
CA THR A 46 -25.16 -18.19 -5.97
C THR A 46 -24.04 -17.23 -5.59
N MET A 47 -23.52 -17.38 -4.37
CA MET A 47 -22.33 -16.68 -3.92
C MET A 47 -21.10 -17.02 -4.77
N ARG A 48 -21.09 -18.17 -5.47
CA ARG A 48 -20.07 -18.50 -6.48
C ARG A 48 -20.09 -17.52 -7.63
N ASP A 49 -21.26 -17.23 -8.20
CA ASP A 49 -21.38 -16.31 -9.35
C ASP A 49 -20.86 -14.91 -8.98
N TYR A 50 -21.22 -14.45 -7.77
CA TYR A 50 -20.73 -13.19 -7.24
C TYR A 50 -19.20 -13.18 -7.02
N HIS A 51 -18.66 -14.27 -6.46
CA HIS A 51 -17.22 -14.44 -6.26
C HIS A 51 -16.45 -14.46 -7.60
N ASP A 52 -16.94 -15.21 -8.58
CA ASP A 52 -16.27 -15.39 -9.86
C ASP A 52 -16.28 -14.10 -10.67
N LEU A 53 -17.36 -13.31 -10.60
CA LEU A 53 -17.40 -11.98 -11.19
C LEU A 53 -16.36 -11.06 -10.53
N TYR A 54 -16.29 -11.05 -9.20
CA TYR A 54 -15.32 -10.24 -8.46
C TYR A 54 -13.88 -10.63 -8.84
N LEU A 55 -13.56 -11.93 -8.79
CA LEU A 55 -12.24 -12.44 -9.15
C LEU A 55 -11.88 -12.12 -10.61
N LYS A 56 -12.82 -12.30 -11.54
CA LYS A 56 -12.61 -11.95 -12.94
C LYS A 56 -12.33 -10.46 -13.11
N THR A 57 -13.06 -9.61 -12.39
CA THR A 57 -12.86 -8.16 -12.44
C THR A 57 -11.47 -7.77 -11.93
N ASP A 58 -11.07 -8.29 -10.77
CA ASP A 58 -9.74 -8.03 -10.20
C ASP A 58 -8.61 -8.51 -11.13
N VAL A 59 -8.75 -9.70 -11.73
CA VAL A 59 -7.76 -10.25 -12.67
C VAL A 59 -7.67 -9.40 -13.94
N LEU A 60 -8.81 -8.99 -14.51
CA LEU A 60 -8.83 -8.19 -15.74
C LEU A 60 -8.24 -6.78 -15.50
N LEU A 61 -8.59 -6.14 -14.39
CA LEU A 61 -8.04 -4.84 -14.01
C LEU A 61 -6.53 -4.93 -13.78
N LEU A 62 -6.06 -5.97 -13.09
CA LEU A 62 -4.64 -6.20 -12.90
C LEU A 62 -3.93 -6.45 -14.25
N ALA A 63 -4.53 -7.25 -15.13
CA ALA A 63 -3.97 -7.51 -16.46
C ALA A 63 -3.81 -6.21 -17.27
N ASP A 64 -4.83 -5.33 -17.28
CA ASP A 64 -4.78 -4.05 -18.00
C ASP A 64 -3.66 -3.14 -17.45
N VAL A 65 -3.56 -3.02 -16.13
CA VAL A 65 -2.48 -2.25 -15.48
C VAL A 65 -1.10 -2.84 -15.83
N MET A 66 -0.96 -4.17 -15.81
CA MET A 66 0.30 -4.84 -16.12
C MET A 66 0.68 -4.72 -17.60
N GLU A 67 -0.27 -4.78 -18.52
CA GLU A 67 -0.02 -4.53 -19.94
C GLU A 67 0.42 -3.10 -20.19
N ASN A 68 -0.23 -2.13 -19.55
CA ASN A 68 0.18 -0.73 -19.63
C ASN A 68 1.59 -0.54 -19.05
N PHE A 69 1.90 -1.15 -17.91
CA PHE A 69 3.24 -1.12 -17.32
C PHE A 69 4.30 -1.69 -18.27
N ARG A 70 4.04 -2.81 -18.94
CA ARG A 70 4.93 -3.37 -19.97
C ARG A 70 5.15 -2.40 -21.13
N LYS A 71 4.09 -1.79 -21.64
CA LYS A 71 4.17 -0.79 -22.74
C LYS A 71 5.03 0.40 -22.33
N VAL A 72 4.81 0.96 -21.13
CA VAL A 72 5.56 2.10 -20.61
C VAL A 72 7.04 1.76 -20.44
N CYS A 73 7.37 0.63 -19.81
CA CYS A 73 8.76 0.22 -19.60
C CYS A 73 9.49 -0.08 -20.92
N LYS A 74 8.81 -0.72 -21.86
CA LYS A 74 9.39 -1.00 -23.19
C LYS A 74 9.65 0.29 -23.97
N THR A 75 8.75 1.26 -23.90
CA THR A 75 8.92 2.57 -24.56
C THR A 75 10.05 3.39 -23.93
N ASN A 76 10.12 3.46 -22.60
CA ASN A 76 11.06 4.35 -21.90
C ASN A 76 12.45 3.74 -21.70
N TYR A 77 12.52 2.44 -21.41
CA TYR A 77 13.77 1.76 -21.04
C TYR A 77 14.19 0.71 -22.08
N GLY A 78 13.30 0.30 -22.99
CA GLY A 78 13.54 -0.84 -23.88
C GLY A 78 13.72 -2.14 -23.11
N LEU A 79 13.12 -2.24 -21.92
CA LEU A 79 13.13 -3.41 -21.05
C LEU A 79 11.69 -3.84 -20.79
N ASP A 80 11.46 -5.15 -20.75
CA ASP A 80 10.14 -5.70 -20.43
C ASP A 80 10.12 -6.14 -18.96
N PRO A 81 9.23 -5.57 -18.12
CA PRO A 81 9.18 -5.85 -16.69
C PRO A 81 8.88 -7.32 -16.38
N MET A 82 8.34 -8.11 -17.33
CA MET A 82 8.00 -9.51 -17.10
C MET A 82 9.22 -10.44 -17.01
N TRP A 83 10.41 -9.93 -17.33
CA TRP A 83 11.68 -10.66 -17.14
C TRP A 83 12.30 -10.46 -15.76
N TYR A 84 11.65 -9.68 -14.89
CA TYR A 84 12.16 -9.33 -13.57
C TYR A 84 11.23 -9.83 -12.49
N TYR A 85 11.80 -10.34 -11.39
CA TYR A 85 11.04 -10.75 -10.22
C TYR A 85 10.42 -9.56 -9.47
N THR A 86 11.07 -8.39 -9.52
CA THR A 86 10.63 -7.19 -8.78
C THR A 86 10.85 -5.92 -9.59
N ALA A 87 10.09 -4.87 -9.27
CA ALA A 87 10.26 -3.54 -9.86
C ALA A 87 11.64 -2.93 -9.57
N HIS A 88 12.26 -3.25 -8.43
CA HIS A 88 13.61 -2.78 -8.09
C HIS A 88 14.67 -3.38 -9.02
N GLY A 89 14.54 -4.66 -9.40
CA GLY A 89 15.45 -5.30 -10.36
C GLY A 89 15.36 -4.66 -11.75
N LEU A 90 14.14 -4.36 -12.20
CA LEU A 90 13.92 -3.60 -13.44
C LEU A 90 14.54 -2.20 -13.36
N ALA A 91 14.30 -1.48 -12.27
CA ALA A 91 14.81 -0.11 -12.09
C ALA A 91 16.34 -0.08 -12.07
N TRP A 92 16.96 -1.08 -11.44
CA TRP A 92 18.42 -1.25 -11.42
C TRP A 92 18.98 -1.48 -12.82
N ASP A 93 18.43 -2.43 -13.57
CA ASP A 93 18.90 -2.68 -14.94
C ASP A 93 18.64 -1.50 -15.88
N ALA A 94 17.49 -0.83 -15.73
CA ALA A 94 17.20 0.41 -16.45
C ALA A 94 18.24 1.51 -16.15
N ALA A 95 18.66 1.66 -14.89
CA ALA A 95 19.69 2.62 -14.49
C ALA A 95 21.06 2.27 -15.08
N LEU A 96 21.46 1.00 -15.04
CA LEU A 96 22.72 0.54 -15.65
C LEU A 96 22.71 0.72 -17.17
N LYS A 97 21.61 0.36 -17.84
CA LYS A 97 21.46 0.53 -19.28
C LYS A 97 21.51 2.00 -19.72
N LEU A 98 20.93 2.90 -18.92
CA LEU A 98 20.93 4.34 -19.20
C LEU A 98 22.31 4.97 -18.98
N THR A 99 22.95 4.64 -17.86
CA THR A 99 24.24 5.23 -17.46
C THR A 99 25.43 4.60 -18.18
N LYS A 100 25.29 3.34 -18.63
CA LYS A 100 26.34 2.51 -19.23
C LYS A 100 27.57 2.34 -18.33
N VAL A 101 27.37 2.45 -17.02
CA VAL A 101 28.42 2.23 -16.03
C VAL A 101 28.72 0.74 -15.95
N GLU A 102 30.00 0.39 -16.01
CA GLU A 102 30.49 -0.96 -15.72
C GLU A 102 30.80 -1.04 -14.23
N LEU A 103 30.17 -2.00 -13.54
CA LEU A 103 30.38 -2.20 -12.11
C LEU A 103 31.56 -3.14 -11.88
N GLU A 104 32.46 -2.72 -11.01
CA GLU A 104 33.54 -3.57 -10.53
C GLU A 104 33.05 -4.51 -9.42
N LEU A 105 33.58 -5.73 -9.39
CA LEU A 105 33.29 -6.69 -8.33
C LEU A 105 34.04 -6.29 -7.05
N ILE A 106 33.31 -6.08 -5.96
CA ILE A 106 33.91 -5.90 -4.63
C ILE A 106 34.52 -7.23 -4.19
N SER A 107 35.85 -7.30 -4.20
CA SER A 107 36.63 -8.49 -3.82
C SER A 107 37.25 -8.38 -2.44
N ASP A 108 37.46 -7.16 -1.95
CA ASP A 108 38.01 -6.89 -0.63
C ASP A 108 36.89 -6.80 0.44
N PRO A 109 36.93 -7.66 1.48
CA PRO A 109 36.00 -7.59 2.61
C PRO A 109 35.99 -6.23 3.32
N ASP A 110 37.12 -5.53 3.40
CA ASP A 110 37.20 -4.24 4.09
C ASP A 110 36.43 -3.15 3.33
N MET A 111 36.47 -3.19 1.99
CA MET A 111 35.63 -2.31 1.15
C MET A 111 34.15 -2.58 1.36
N TYR A 112 33.75 -3.85 1.42
CA TYR A 112 32.36 -4.23 1.70
C TYR A 112 31.90 -3.70 3.06
N LEU A 113 32.70 -3.93 4.12
CA LEU A 113 32.41 -3.46 5.47
C LEU A 113 32.36 -1.93 5.56
N PHE A 114 33.21 -1.23 4.80
CA PHE A 114 33.17 0.23 4.72
C PHE A 114 31.86 0.74 4.13
N ILE A 115 31.40 0.15 3.01
CA ILE A 115 30.12 0.50 2.38
C ILE A 115 28.97 0.17 3.31
N GLU A 116 28.93 -1.03 3.88
CA GLU A 116 27.87 -1.47 4.79
C GLU A 116 27.73 -0.53 5.99
N LYS A 117 28.85 -0.15 6.62
CA LYS A 117 28.88 0.83 7.72
C LYS A 117 28.41 2.22 7.30
N GLY A 118 28.43 2.55 6.01
CA GLY A 118 27.94 3.80 5.45
C GLY A 118 26.45 3.81 5.12
N ILE A 119 25.80 2.64 4.99
CA ILE A 119 24.38 2.56 4.62
C ILE A 119 23.52 3.14 5.76
N ARG A 120 22.68 4.12 5.42
CA ARG A 120 21.68 4.71 6.32
C ARG A 120 20.32 4.63 5.66
N GLY A 121 19.29 4.34 6.46
CA GLY A 121 17.91 4.44 6.00
C GLY A 121 17.47 5.90 5.83
N GLY A 122 16.22 6.10 5.42
CA GLY A 122 15.62 7.42 5.40
C GLY A 122 15.55 8.06 6.79
N ILE A 123 15.76 9.37 6.86
CA ILE A 123 15.58 10.13 8.10
C ILE A 123 14.10 10.08 8.49
N SER A 124 13.81 9.56 9.67
CA SER A 124 12.48 9.59 10.27
C SER A 124 12.57 10.33 11.60
N THR A 125 12.07 11.56 11.63
CA THR A 125 12.15 12.44 12.80
C THR A 125 10.76 12.94 13.16
N ILE A 126 10.37 12.77 14.43
CA ILE A 126 9.19 13.43 15.01
C ILE A 126 9.67 14.72 15.67
N THR A 127 9.44 15.85 15.01
CA THR A 127 9.74 17.17 15.59
C THR A 127 8.58 17.62 16.47
N LYS A 128 8.88 17.96 17.73
CA LYS A 128 7.94 18.73 18.56
C LYS A 128 8.10 20.20 18.20
N ARG A 129 7.03 20.86 17.74
CA ARG A 129 7.03 22.31 17.57
C ARG A 129 7.22 22.96 18.93
N TYR A 130 8.31 23.70 19.11
CA TYR A 130 8.51 24.50 20.31
C TYR A 130 7.53 25.66 20.32
N THR A 131 6.69 25.72 21.35
CA THR A 131 5.83 26.87 21.62
C THR A 131 6.06 27.31 23.06
N LYS A 132 6.36 28.60 23.25
CA LYS A 132 6.48 29.22 24.57
C LYS A 132 5.56 30.43 24.61
N ALA A 133 4.56 30.38 25.47
CA ALA A 133 3.67 31.52 25.68
C ALA A 133 4.42 32.61 26.46
N ASN A 134 4.53 33.82 25.90
CA ASN A 134 5.09 35.00 26.59
C ASN A 134 3.96 35.87 27.19
N ASN A 135 3.03 35.25 27.92
CA ASN A 135 1.93 35.98 28.56
C ASN A 135 1.88 35.66 30.05
N LYS A 136 2.16 36.67 30.88
CA LYS A 136 2.15 36.62 32.35
C LYS A 136 0.80 36.27 32.98
N TYR A 137 -0.29 36.28 32.21
CA TYR A 137 -1.65 36.01 32.69
C TYR A 137 -2.20 34.62 32.33
N ILE A 138 -1.46 33.78 31.60
CA ILE A 138 -1.89 32.41 31.30
C ILE A 138 -1.44 31.48 32.42
N GLY A 139 -2.40 30.99 33.22
CA GLY A 139 -2.15 29.96 34.23
C GLY A 139 -1.83 28.60 33.61
N LEU A 140 -0.92 27.84 34.22
CA LEU A 140 -0.44 26.53 33.75
C LEU A 140 -1.55 25.46 33.59
N SER A 141 -2.76 25.69 34.12
CA SER A 141 -3.88 24.75 34.07
C SER A 141 -4.59 24.67 32.71
N ASN A 142 -4.43 25.68 31.85
CA ASN A 142 -5.17 25.78 30.57
C ASN A 142 -4.28 25.54 29.35
N VAL A 143 -3.08 24.99 29.55
CA VAL A 143 -2.11 24.79 28.48
C VAL A 143 -2.01 23.29 28.15
N PRO A 144 -2.15 22.89 26.88
CA PRO A 144 -1.98 21.49 26.48
C PRO A 144 -0.63 20.94 26.97
N GLU A 145 -0.59 19.69 27.44
CA GLU A 145 0.61 19.04 28.02
C GLU A 145 1.87 19.18 27.15
N CYS A 146 1.71 19.27 25.82
CA CYS A 146 2.82 19.43 24.89
C CYS A 146 3.63 20.74 25.09
N VAL A 147 3.03 21.78 25.67
CA VAL A 147 3.65 23.09 25.89
C VAL A 147 4.30 23.18 27.27
N ILE A 148 3.73 22.49 28.28
CA ILE A 148 4.20 22.55 29.68
C ILE A 148 5.64 22.03 29.82
N GLN A 149 6.01 21.05 29.01
CA GLN A 149 7.34 20.45 29.07
C GLN A 149 8.47 21.38 28.60
N CYS A 150 8.14 22.48 27.90
CA CYS A 150 9.12 23.47 27.42
C CYS A 150 9.44 24.59 28.41
N LEU A 151 8.73 24.66 29.55
CA LEU A 151 8.90 25.72 30.56
C LEU A 151 9.70 25.27 31.80
N LYS A 152 10.07 23.98 31.88
CA LYS A 152 10.74 23.38 33.05
C LYS A 152 12.25 23.14 32.88
N ASN A 153 12.85 23.64 31.79
CA ASN A 153 14.30 23.69 31.60
C ASN A 153 14.78 25.15 31.66
#